data_AF-A0A951RIS7-F1
#
_entry.id   AF-A0A951RIS7-F1
#
_cell.length_a   1.000
_cell.length_b   1.000
_cell.length_c   1.000
_cell.angle_alpha   90.00
_cell.angle_beta   90.00
_cell.angle_gamma   90.00
#
_symmetry.space_group_name_H-M   'P 1'
#
loop_
_entity.id
_entity.type
_entity.pdbx_description
1 polymer ?
#
loop_
_entity_poly.entity_id
_entity_poly.type
_entity_poly.pdbx_seq_one_letter_code
_entity_poly.pdbx_strand_id
1 'polypeptide(L)'
;MTRIVTFILLFSFSLLAAAQQPKYSRLKIDMQGRELRELGELGIALQGLEYKPGTHVIGEYSHTERQLIAEAGFFFEVLIDDMAYYYQARNAGLDKASIEASWRVSQPEKAYQTPANFSLGSMGGFYTYQEMLAAMENMRAQFPGLISAKAAIGETTTLQGRPVYWMRISNSPDVEQDKPKVLYTALIHAREPLSMQQMIYQMWYLLENYGSDPEITYLVDNMEMYFIPCVNPDGYIYNQQTNPNGGGMHRKNMRINSDYSTGVDLNRNFGYMWGFDNSGSSPTPSSNTYRGTAPFSEPETQIVKAFAETFDFSLALNNHTYSDLLI
;
A
#
# COMPACT_ATOMS: atom_id res chain seq x y z
N MET A 1 -12.19 -68.81 -18.79
CA MET A 1 -11.61 -68.18 -17.59
C MET A 1 -11.13 -66.78 -17.98
N THR A 2 -12.00 -65.79 -17.86
CA THR A 2 -11.73 -64.41 -18.30
C THR A 2 -11.38 -63.60 -17.05
N ARG A 3 -10.12 -63.17 -16.93
CA ARG A 3 -9.64 -62.38 -15.79
C ARG A 3 -10.05 -60.92 -15.98
N ILE A 4 -10.95 -60.43 -15.11
CA ILE A 4 -11.28 -59.01 -14.98
C ILE A 4 -10.16 -58.38 -14.13
N VAL A 5 -9.44 -57.43 -14.70
CA VAL A 5 -8.44 -56.61 -13.99
C VAL A 5 -9.13 -55.33 -13.54
N THR A 6 -9.39 -55.22 -12.24
CA THR A 6 -9.95 -54.01 -11.63
C THR A 6 -8.84 -52.99 -11.41
N PHE A 7 -8.85 -51.88 -12.15
CA PHE A 7 -8.00 -50.72 -11.89
C PHE A 7 -8.56 -49.95 -10.68
N ILE A 8 -7.83 -49.93 -9.57
CA ILE A 8 -8.10 -49.06 -8.43
C ILE A 8 -7.44 -47.71 -8.72
N LEU A 9 -8.24 -46.70 -9.06
CA LEU A 9 -7.83 -45.30 -9.12
C LEU A 9 -7.64 -44.78 -7.69
N LEU A 10 -6.39 -44.72 -7.24
CA LEU A 10 -5.99 -44.02 -6.02
C LEU A 10 -6.08 -42.50 -6.29
N PHE A 11 -7.17 -41.87 -5.85
CA PHE A 11 -7.22 -40.42 -5.69
C PHE A 11 -6.29 -40.03 -4.55
N SER A 12 -5.11 -39.50 -4.88
CA SER A 12 -4.26 -38.79 -3.94
C SER A 12 -4.91 -37.43 -3.65
N PHE A 13 -5.62 -37.35 -2.52
CA PHE A 13 -5.95 -36.05 -1.95
C PHE A 13 -4.67 -35.43 -1.39
N SER A 14 -4.01 -34.62 -2.21
CA SER A 14 -3.01 -33.68 -1.73
C SER A 14 -3.72 -32.69 -0.82
N LEU A 15 -3.63 -32.89 0.50
CA LEU A 15 -3.91 -31.85 1.48
C LEU A 15 -2.88 -30.73 1.22
N LEU A 16 -3.24 -29.77 0.37
CA LEU A 16 -2.61 -28.46 0.37
C LEU A 16 -2.88 -27.89 1.76
N ALA A 17 -1.88 -27.96 2.64
CA ALA A 17 -1.87 -27.15 3.83
C ALA A 17 -1.98 -25.71 3.35
N ALA A 18 -3.16 -25.10 3.51
CA ALA A 18 -3.29 -23.67 3.33
C ALA A 18 -2.28 -23.03 4.29
N ALA A 19 -1.27 -22.35 3.75
CA ALA A 19 -0.33 -21.61 4.57
C ALA A 19 -1.17 -20.67 5.45
N GLN A 20 -1.09 -20.88 6.77
CA GLN A 20 -1.81 -20.04 7.71
C GLN A 20 -1.30 -18.61 7.52
N GLN A 21 -2.21 -17.67 7.26
CA GLN A 21 -1.86 -16.27 7.13
C GLN A 21 -1.02 -15.85 8.35
N PRO A 22 0.10 -15.14 8.16
CA PRO A 22 0.90 -14.69 9.28
C PRO A 22 0.03 -13.82 10.19
N LYS A 23 -0.06 -14.22 11.46
CA LYS A 23 -0.86 -13.51 12.47
C LYS A 23 -0.12 -12.25 12.89
N TYR A 24 -0.84 -11.12 12.88
CA TYR A 24 -0.36 -9.83 13.38
C TYR A 24 -1.10 -9.45 14.65
N SER A 25 -0.38 -8.90 15.62
CA SER A 25 -0.91 -8.39 16.88
C SER A 25 -0.57 -6.91 17.02
N ARG A 26 -1.49 -6.12 17.57
CA ARG A 26 -1.21 -4.76 18.02
C ARG A 26 -0.64 -4.81 19.43
N LEU A 27 0.59 -4.33 19.58
CA LEU A 27 1.31 -4.34 20.85
C LEU A 27 1.55 -2.91 21.31
N LYS A 28 1.52 -2.70 22.63
CA LYS A 28 2.08 -1.53 23.30
C LYS A 28 3.37 -1.97 23.98
N ILE A 29 4.50 -1.60 23.39
CA ILE A 29 5.83 -1.88 23.92
C ILE A 29 6.19 -0.80 24.93
N ASP A 30 6.55 -1.20 26.15
CA ASP A 30 7.12 -0.30 27.16
C ASP A 30 8.59 -0.05 26.82
N MET A 31 8.93 1.20 26.55
CA MET A 31 10.29 1.55 26.16
C MET A 31 11.23 1.67 27.36
N GLN A 32 10.74 1.96 28.57
CA GLN A 32 11.58 2.06 29.78
C GLN A 32 12.85 2.92 29.61
N GLY A 33 12.75 4.03 28.85
CA GLY A 33 13.89 4.89 28.53
C GLY A 33 14.80 4.41 27.38
N ARG A 34 14.49 3.29 26.74
CA ARG A 34 15.14 2.81 25.51
C ARG A 34 14.77 3.67 24.31
N GLU A 35 15.65 3.69 23.32
CA GLU A 35 15.49 4.46 22.08
C GLU A 35 14.72 3.66 21.02
N LEU A 36 13.96 4.35 20.17
CA LEU A 36 13.20 3.70 19.08
C LEU A 36 14.12 2.91 18.13
N ARG A 37 15.36 3.38 17.94
CA ARG A 37 16.39 2.74 17.11
C ARG A 37 16.66 1.30 17.55
N GLU A 38 16.56 0.98 18.84
CA GLU A 38 16.82 -0.37 19.35
C GLU A 38 15.81 -1.39 18.82
N LEU A 39 14.56 -0.98 18.53
CA LEU A 39 13.61 -1.83 17.80
C LEU A 39 14.03 -2.00 16.33
N GLY A 40 14.55 -0.94 15.71
CA GLY A 40 15.05 -0.96 14.33
C GLY A 40 16.23 -1.90 14.14
N GLU A 41 17.08 -2.04 15.16
CA GLU A 41 18.21 -2.98 15.19
C GLU A 41 17.77 -4.45 15.25
N LEU A 42 16.53 -4.73 15.68
CA LEU A 42 15.90 -6.05 15.58
C LEU A 42 15.33 -6.33 14.17
N GLY A 43 15.48 -5.39 13.23
CA GLY A 43 14.90 -5.49 11.87
C GLY A 43 13.41 -5.16 11.81
N ILE A 44 12.85 -4.57 12.88
CA ILE A 44 11.45 -4.15 12.96
C ILE A 44 11.26 -2.85 12.17
N ALA A 45 10.19 -2.77 11.39
CA ALA A 45 9.83 -1.56 10.67
C ALA A 45 9.49 -0.43 11.67
N LEU A 46 10.18 0.71 11.57
CA LEU A 46 9.92 1.89 12.41
C LEU A 46 8.86 2.85 11.84
N GLN A 47 8.01 2.34 10.94
CA GLN A 47 6.94 3.10 10.27
C GLN A 47 5.59 2.51 10.66
N GLY A 48 4.52 3.32 10.65
CA GLY A 48 3.20 2.86 11.09
C GLY A 48 3.13 2.63 12.61
N LEU A 49 3.79 3.49 13.38
CA LEU A 49 3.86 3.43 14.83
C LEU A 49 3.29 4.70 15.46
N GLU A 50 2.69 4.56 16.63
CA GLU A 50 2.46 5.65 17.57
C GLU A 50 3.59 5.63 18.60
N TYR A 51 4.45 6.65 18.57
CA TYR A 51 5.64 6.70 19.42
C TYR A 51 5.55 7.83 20.44
N LYS A 52 5.68 7.48 21.72
CA LYS A 52 5.90 8.43 22.81
C LYS A 52 7.31 8.23 23.38
N PRO A 53 8.25 9.16 23.11
CA PRO A 53 9.65 9.03 23.51
C PRO A 53 9.85 8.66 24.98
N GLY A 54 10.76 7.73 25.22
CA GLY A 54 11.08 7.17 26.55
C GLY A 54 9.93 6.45 27.26
N THR A 55 8.74 6.38 26.67
CA THR A 55 7.53 5.84 27.33
C THR A 55 7.05 4.57 26.66
N HIS A 56 6.52 4.65 25.44
CA HIS A 56 5.99 3.48 24.76
C HIS A 56 5.96 3.65 23.24
N VAL A 57 5.90 2.52 22.56
CA VAL A 57 5.61 2.42 21.12
C VAL A 57 4.39 1.53 20.95
N ILE A 58 3.39 1.99 20.20
CA ILE A 58 2.26 1.16 19.77
C ILE A 58 2.39 0.90 18.28
N GLY A 59 2.26 -0.37 17.89
CA GLY A 59 2.40 -0.79 16.51
C GLY A 59 1.81 -2.17 16.26
N GLU A 60 1.83 -2.59 15.00
CA GLU A 60 1.34 -3.89 14.55
C GLU A 60 2.50 -4.78 14.14
N TYR A 61 2.66 -5.88 14.85
CA TYR A 61 3.82 -6.77 14.73
C TYR A 61 3.36 -8.17 14.35
N SER A 62 4.08 -8.78 13.41
CA SER A 62 3.93 -10.20 13.10
C SER A 62 4.29 -11.07 14.31
N HIS A 63 3.85 -12.32 14.28
CA HIS A 63 4.25 -13.30 15.30
C HIS A 63 5.77 -13.37 15.51
N THR A 64 6.56 -13.35 14.42
CA THR A 64 8.03 -13.37 14.49
C THR A 64 8.59 -12.10 15.12
N GLU A 65 8.10 -10.91 14.75
CA GLU A 65 8.54 -9.66 15.38
C GLU A 65 8.19 -9.63 16.87
N ARG A 66 7.01 -10.14 17.26
CA ARG A 66 6.63 -10.28 18.67
C ARG A 66 7.60 -11.16 19.45
N GLN A 67 8.10 -12.24 18.84
CA GLN A 67 9.13 -13.09 19.45
C GLN A 67 10.45 -12.34 19.60
N LEU A 68 10.92 -11.66 18.55
CA LEU A 68 12.15 -10.86 18.60
C LEU A 68 12.09 -9.76 19.66
N ILE A 69 10.96 -9.07 19.80
CA ILE A 69 10.73 -8.05 20.84
C ILE A 69 10.86 -8.68 22.23
N ALA A 70 10.23 -9.83 22.47
CA ALA A 70 10.28 -10.53 23.75
C ALA A 70 11.71 -11.02 24.08
N GLU A 71 12.39 -11.62 23.11
CA GLU A 71 13.76 -12.13 23.25
C GLU A 71 14.77 -11.01 23.50
N ALA A 72 14.55 -9.83 22.93
CA ALA A 72 15.33 -8.62 23.17
C ALA A 72 15.00 -7.90 24.51
N GLY A 73 14.18 -8.54 25.36
CA GLY A 73 13.88 -8.08 26.72
C GLY A 73 12.92 -6.90 26.80
N PHE A 74 12.19 -6.56 25.73
CA PHE A 74 11.14 -5.56 25.81
C PHE A 74 9.89 -6.13 26.47
N PHE A 75 9.31 -5.37 27.40
CA PHE A 75 7.99 -5.66 27.94
C PHE A 75 6.92 -5.08 27.01
N PHE A 76 5.82 -5.81 26.82
CA PHE A 76 4.70 -5.30 26.03
C PHE A 76 3.35 -5.82 26.53
N GLU A 77 2.33 -5.01 26.27
CA GLU A 77 0.92 -5.37 26.40
C GLU A 77 0.36 -5.74 25.02
N VAL A 78 -0.43 -6.81 24.95
CA VAL A 78 -1.16 -7.17 23.74
C VAL A 78 -2.49 -6.43 23.74
N LEU A 79 -2.60 -5.38 22.92
CA LEU A 79 -3.83 -4.60 22.79
C LEU A 79 -4.86 -5.32 21.91
N ILE A 80 -4.39 -5.92 20.82
CA ILE A 80 -5.21 -6.72 19.89
C ILE A 80 -4.37 -7.92 19.48
N ASP A 81 -4.85 -9.13 19.77
CA ASP A 81 -4.07 -10.34 19.49
C ASP A 81 -4.11 -10.75 18.00
N ASP A 82 -5.24 -10.51 17.32
CA ASP A 82 -5.44 -10.84 15.91
C ASP A 82 -6.02 -9.63 15.14
N MET A 83 -5.15 -8.93 14.41
CA MET A 83 -5.53 -7.76 13.62
C MET A 83 -6.44 -8.08 12.45
N ALA A 84 -6.23 -9.23 11.79
CA ALA A 84 -7.06 -9.62 10.64
C ALA A 84 -8.50 -9.89 11.11
N TYR A 85 -8.66 -10.65 12.20
CA TYR A 85 -9.96 -10.87 12.83
C TYR A 85 -10.58 -9.57 13.32
N TYR A 86 -9.81 -8.72 14.01
CA TYR A 86 -10.29 -7.43 14.51
C TYR A 86 -10.89 -6.57 13.38
N TYR A 87 -10.19 -6.43 12.25
CA TYR A 87 -10.71 -5.64 11.13
C TYR A 87 -11.92 -6.30 10.46
N GLN A 88 -11.91 -7.62 10.28
CA GLN A 88 -13.08 -8.33 9.74
C GLN A 88 -14.31 -8.13 10.64
N ALA A 89 -14.15 -8.27 11.95
CA ALA A 89 -15.23 -8.08 12.92
C ALA A 89 -15.70 -6.62 12.97
N ARG A 90 -14.77 -5.65 12.92
CA ARG A 90 -15.11 -4.22 12.85
C ARG A 90 -15.90 -3.89 11.58
N ASN A 91 -15.54 -4.52 10.46
CA ASN A 91 -16.19 -4.27 9.18
C ASN A 91 -17.52 -5.04 9.06
N ALA A 92 -17.76 -6.06 9.89
CA ALA A 92 -19.01 -6.80 9.90
C ALA A 92 -20.16 -5.90 10.36
N GLY A 93 -21.11 -5.66 9.45
CA GLY A 93 -22.27 -4.79 9.70
C GLY A 93 -22.05 -3.31 9.39
N LEU A 94 -20.86 -2.93 8.89
CA LEU A 94 -20.69 -1.61 8.27
C LEU A 94 -21.20 -1.68 6.83
N ASP A 95 -22.22 -0.88 6.51
CA ASP A 95 -22.55 -0.56 5.13
C ASP A 95 -21.95 0.79 4.73
N LYS A 96 -21.87 1.03 3.42
CA LYS A 96 -21.30 2.26 2.84
C LYS A 96 -21.96 3.52 3.41
N ALA A 97 -23.29 3.50 3.54
CA ALA A 97 -24.06 4.64 4.06
C ALA A 97 -23.71 4.94 5.53
N SER A 98 -23.52 3.92 6.35
CA SER A 98 -23.14 4.03 7.75
C SER A 98 -21.72 4.58 7.91
N ILE A 99 -20.80 4.19 7.02
CA ILE A 99 -19.44 4.74 7.00
C ILE A 99 -19.49 6.22 6.58
N GLU A 100 -20.19 6.56 5.50
CA GLU A 100 -20.36 7.94 5.03
C GLU A 100 -21.03 8.83 6.09
N ALA A 101 -22.04 8.33 6.80
CA ALA A 101 -22.68 9.02 7.91
C ALA A 101 -21.77 9.21 9.13
N SER A 102 -20.74 8.36 9.28
CA SER A 102 -19.76 8.44 10.37
C SER A 102 -18.64 9.45 10.12
N TRP A 103 -18.59 10.05 8.92
CA TRP A 103 -17.58 11.05 8.57
C TRP A 103 -17.69 12.26 9.49
N ARG A 104 -16.77 12.35 10.44
CA ARG A 104 -16.58 13.53 11.26
C ARG A 104 -15.65 14.46 10.50
N VAL A 105 -16.18 15.55 9.95
CA VAL A 105 -15.35 16.67 9.50
C VAL A 105 -14.67 17.24 10.74
N SER A 106 -13.38 16.92 10.92
CA SER A 106 -12.63 17.32 12.12
C SER A 106 -12.31 18.81 12.17
N GLN A 107 -12.65 19.59 11.13
CA GLN A 107 -12.49 21.05 11.09
C GLN A 107 -13.62 21.73 10.30
N PRO A 108 -14.73 22.15 10.95
CA PRO A 108 -15.86 22.79 10.27
C PRO A 108 -15.50 24.14 9.61
N GLU A 109 -14.40 24.79 10.02
CA GLU A 109 -13.96 26.09 9.50
C GLU A 109 -13.19 26.01 8.16
N LYS A 110 -12.72 24.81 7.78
CA LYS A 110 -12.11 24.49 6.49
C LYS A 110 -12.71 23.20 5.92
N ALA A 111 -14.04 23.14 5.85
CA ALA A 111 -14.73 21.97 5.32
C ALA A 111 -14.47 21.87 3.80
N TYR A 112 -13.41 21.15 3.42
CA TYR A 112 -13.24 20.71 2.03
C TYR A 112 -14.45 19.86 1.66
N GLN A 113 -15.17 20.28 0.62
CA GLN A 113 -16.32 19.52 0.17
C GLN A 113 -15.83 18.21 -0.43
N THR A 114 -16.43 17.09 0.00
CA THR A 114 -16.22 15.80 -0.65
C THR A 114 -16.56 15.93 -2.13
N PRO A 115 -15.65 15.53 -3.05
CA PRO A 115 -15.94 15.54 -4.48
C PRO A 115 -17.19 14.74 -4.79
N ALA A 116 -18.05 15.26 -5.66
CA ALA A 116 -19.32 14.68 -6.03
C ALA A 116 -19.19 13.28 -6.65
N ASN A 117 -18.09 13.01 -7.37
CA ASN A 117 -17.83 11.70 -7.98
C ASN A 117 -17.01 10.75 -7.09
N PHE A 118 -16.53 11.20 -5.93
CA PHE A 118 -15.84 10.32 -5.00
C PHE A 118 -16.85 9.46 -4.23
N SER A 119 -16.55 8.17 -4.09
CA SER A 119 -17.37 7.28 -3.27
C SER A 119 -16.56 6.13 -2.70
N LEU A 120 -17.02 5.51 -1.62
CA LEU A 120 -16.33 4.36 -1.03
C LEU A 120 -16.41 3.10 -1.92
N GLY A 121 -15.37 2.26 -1.86
CA GLY A 121 -15.30 1.00 -2.59
C GLY A 121 -15.86 -0.20 -1.83
N SER A 122 -15.90 -1.36 -2.50
CA SER A 122 -16.52 -2.58 -1.96
C SER A 122 -15.64 -3.37 -0.98
N MET A 123 -14.34 -3.09 -0.90
CA MET A 123 -13.39 -3.80 -0.04
C MET A 123 -13.31 -3.16 1.34
N GLY A 124 -14.39 -3.27 2.13
CA GLY A 124 -14.46 -2.66 3.46
C GLY A 124 -14.42 -1.12 3.44
N GLY A 125 -14.99 -0.52 2.39
CA GLY A 125 -14.97 0.93 2.14
C GLY A 125 -13.84 1.40 1.23
N PHE A 126 -12.83 0.57 0.97
CA PHE A 126 -11.75 0.87 0.03
C PHE A 126 -12.04 0.33 -1.36
N TYR A 127 -11.51 0.98 -2.40
CA TYR A 127 -11.60 0.43 -3.75
C TYR A 127 -10.84 -0.87 -3.90
N THR A 128 -11.49 -1.89 -4.45
CA THR A 128 -10.79 -3.01 -5.08
C THR A 128 -9.88 -2.52 -6.20
N TYR A 129 -8.93 -3.35 -6.65
CA TYR A 129 -8.06 -2.97 -7.77
C TYR A 129 -8.87 -2.59 -9.02
N GLN A 130 -9.95 -3.33 -9.31
CA GLN A 130 -10.80 -3.05 -10.46
C GLN A 130 -11.63 -1.77 -10.31
N GLU A 131 -12.14 -1.47 -9.11
CA GLU A 131 -12.84 -0.21 -8.84
C GLU A 131 -11.90 0.99 -8.98
N MET A 132 -10.65 0.88 -8.54
CA MET A 132 -9.62 1.91 -8.74
C MET A 132 -9.39 2.17 -10.23
N LEU A 133 -9.22 1.12 -11.06
CA LEU A 133 -9.09 1.28 -12.51
C LEU A 133 -10.34 1.89 -13.15
N ALA A 134 -11.52 1.50 -12.69
CA ALA A 134 -12.77 2.09 -13.17
C ALA A 134 -12.90 3.58 -12.81
N ALA A 135 -12.45 3.97 -11.60
CA ALA A 135 -12.41 5.37 -11.19
C ALA A 135 -11.48 6.20 -12.08
N MET A 136 -10.30 5.68 -12.42
CA MET A 136 -9.35 6.30 -13.36
C MET A 136 -9.97 6.53 -14.74
N GLU A 137 -10.64 5.52 -15.31
CA GLU A 137 -11.34 5.67 -16.60
C GLU A 137 -12.48 6.68 -16.52
N ASN A 138 -13.24 6.69 -15.41
CA ASN A 138 -14.33 7.63 -15.20
C ASN A 138 -13.83 9.09 -15.15
N MET A 139 -12.71 9.34 -14.45
CA MET A 139 -12.08 10.66 -14.42
C MET A 139 -11.74 11.15 -15.84
N ARG A 140 -11.12 10.29 -16.66
CA ARG A 140 -10.81 10.64 -18.06
C ARG A 140 -12.06 10.89 -18.89
N ALA A 141 -13.11 10.09 -18.71
CA ALA A 141 -14.36 10.25 -19.44
C ALA A 141 -15.05 11.59 -19.13
N GLN A 142 -15.01 12.04 -17.87
CA GLN A 142 -15.63 13.30 -17.44
C GLN A 142 -14.76 14.54 -17.70
N PHE A 143 -13.44 14.40 -17.56
CA PHE A 143 -12.49 15.51 -17.64
C PHE A 143 -11.38 15.30 -18.68
N PRO A 144 -11.71 15.01 -19.96
CA PRO A 144 -10.70 14.69 -20.98
C PRO A 144 -9.76 15.87 -21.30
N GLY A 145 -10.10 17.09 -20.91
CA GLY A 145 -9.21 18.25 -21.04
C GLY A 145 -8.22 18.43 -19.89
N LEU A 146 -8.37 17.69 -18.78
CA LEU A 146 -7.62 17.93 -17.54
C LEU A 146 -6.89 16.70 -16.99
N ILE A 147 -7.26 15.48 -17.40
CA ILE A 147 -6.57 14.25 -17.01
C ILE A 147 -6.33 13.36 -18.22
N SER A 148 -5.17 12.71 -18.29
CA SER A 148 -4.78 11.83 -19.40
C SER A 148 -5.58 10.54 -19.39
N ALA A 149 -5.56 9.77 -20.48
CA ALA A 149 -5.93 8.36 -20.36
C ALA A 149 -4.92 7.65 -19.43
N LYS A 150 -5.36 6.61 -18.69
CA LYS A 150 -4.43 5.81 -17.91
C LYS A 150 -3.49 5.06 -18.86
N ALA A 151 -2.20 5.05 -18.56
CA ALA A 151 -1.18 4.37 -19.35
C ALA A 151 -0.36 3.43 -18.47
N ALA A 152 0.10 2.32 -19.05
CA ALA A 152 1.07 1.46 -18.37
C ALA A 152 2.45 2.16 -18.36
N ILE A 153 3.22 1.96 -17.29
CA ILE A 153 4.59 2.47 -17.21
C ILE A 153 5.53 1.47 -17.90
N GLY A 154 6.00 1.83 -19.08
CA GLY A 154 6.91 0.99 -19.87
C GLY A 154 6.32 -0.39 -20.21
N GLU A 155 7.20 -1.32 -20.57
CA GLU A 155 6.82 -2.70 -20.95
C GLU A 155 6.98 -3.71 -19.80
N THR A 156 7.67 -3.32 -18.73
CA THR A 156 7.90 -4.20 -17.57
C THR A 156 6.60 -4.36 -16.77
N THR A 157 6.34 -5.58 -16.31
CA THR A 157 5.17 -5.91 -15.49
C THR A 157 5.61 -6.43 -14.13
N THR A 158 4.69 -6.46 -13.17
CA THR A 158 4.89 -7.08 -11.86
C THR A 158 5.17 -8.58 -11.98
N LEU A 159 5.50 -9.22 -10.87
CA LEU A 159 5.82 -10.65 -10.82
C LEU A 159 4.69 -11.54 -11.35
N GLN A 160 3.44 -11.09 -11.23
CA GLN A 160 2.26 -11.79 -11.76
C GLN A 160 1.77 -11.21 -13.10
N GLY A 161 2.61 -10.47 -13.82
CA GLY A 161 2.33 -9.99 -15.17
C GLY A 161 1.37 -8.81 -15.24
N ARG A 162 1.21 -8.04 -14.16
CA ARG A 162 0.32 -6.86 -14.16
C ARG A 162 1.10 -5.59 -14.53
N PRO A 163 0.58 -4.75 -15.41
CA PRO A 163 1.13 -3.41 -15.59
C PRO A 163 0.87 -2.55 -14.36
N VAL A 164 1.78 -1.61 -14.10
CA VAL A 164 1.55 -0.50 -13.17
C VAL A 164 1.06 0.69 -13.99
N TYR A 165 -0.07 1.27 -13.58
CA TYR A 165 -0.72 2.35 -14.32
C TYR A 165 -0.46 3.72 -13.69
N TRP A 166 -0.44 4.74 -14.55
CA TRP A 166 -0.33 6.14 -14.15
C TRP A 166 -1.29 7.03 -14.95
N MET A 167 -1.53 8.25 -14.44
CA MET A 167 -2.26 9.33 -15.12
C MET A 167 -1.59 10.68 -14.85
N ARG A 168 -1.75 11.64 -15.78
CA ARG A 168 -1.35 13.04 -15.59
C ARG A 168 -2.58 13.93 -15.43
N ILE A 169 -2.58 14.80 -14.43
CA ILE A 169 -3.47 15.96 -14.35
C ILE A 169 -2.68 17.22 -14.72
N SER A 170 -3.12 17.94 -15.75
CA SER A 170 -2.64 19.27 -16.14
C SER A 170 -3.65 19.93 -17.08
N ASN A 171 -3.47 21.21 -17.43
CA ASN A 171 -4.29 21.89 -18.44
C ASN A 171 -4.05 21.43 -19.90
N SER A 172 -3.11 20.51 -20.14
CA SER A 172 -2.91 19.83 -21.42
C SER A 172 -2.44 18.40 -21.18
N PRO A 173 -3.32 17.52 -20.68
CA PRO A 173 -2.90 16.29 -20.02
C PRO A 173 -2.35 15.22 -20.98
N ASP A 174 -2.54 15.36 -22.29
CA ASP A 174 -2.09 14.40 -23.30
C ASP A 174 -0.75 14.80 -23.95
N VAL A 175 -0.20 15.97 -23.64
CA VAL A 175 1.10 16.46 -24.15
C VAL A 175 1.98 16.89 -22.98
N GLU A 176 3.26 16.48 -22.97
CA GLU A 176 4.22 16.98 -21.98
C GLU A 176 4.53 18.45 -22.20
N GLN A 177 4.48 19.21 -21.11
CA GLN A 177 4.68 20.64 -21.07
C GLN A 177 5.98 20.97 -20.32
N ASP A 178 6.60 22.10 -20.66
CA ASP A 178 7.72 22.66 -19.91
C ASP A 178 7.22 23.30 -18.60
N LYS A 179 6.86 22.46 -17.63
CA LYS A 179 6.33 22.82 -16.32
C LYS A 179 6.96 21.96 -15.22
N PRO A 180 6.99 22.45 -13.96
CA PRO A 180 7.34 21.61 -12.83
C PRO A 180 6.46 20.35 -12.76
N LYS A 181 7.11 19.20 -12.56
CA LYS A 181 6.43 17.91 -12.47
C LYS A 181 6.46 17.37 -11.05
N VAL A 182 5.30 16.92 -10.57
CA VAL A 182 5.16 16.33 -9.24
C VAL A 182 4.68 14.89 -9.37
N LEU A 183 5.39 13.96 -8.74
CA LEU A 183 5.02 12.55 -8.68
C LEU A 183 4.27 12.26 -7.38
N TYR A 184 3.13 11.60 -7.47
CA TYR A 184 2.36 11.06 -6.36
C TYR A 184 2.27 9.55 -6.49
N THR A 185 2.69 8.81 -5.46
CA THR A 185 2.58 7.34 -5.43
C THR A 185 1.82 6.85 -4.21
N ALA A 186 1.07 5.76 -4.36
CA ALA A 186 0.36 5.09 -3.27
C ALA A 186 0.48 3.56 -3.39
N LEU A 187 0.11 2.87 -2.30
CA LEU A 187 0.02 1.41 -2.26
C LEU A 187 1.32 0.73 -2.67
N ILE A 188 2.47 1.29 -2.31
CA ILE A 188 3.73 0.53 -2.36
C ILE A 188 3.74 -0.59 -1.30
N HIS A 189 3.05 -0.37 -0.17
CA HIS A 189 2.66 -1.43 0.75
C HIS A 189 1.20 -1.82 0.56
N ALA A 190 0.96 -3.10 0.32
CA ALA A 190 -0.35 -3.61 -0.06
C ALA A 190 -1.44 -3.51 1.04
N ARG A 191 -1.06 -3.39 2.31
CA ARG A 191 -1.99 -3.28 3.45
C ARG A 191 -2.40 -1.85 3.79
N GLU A 192 -2.00 -0.88 2.98
CA GLU A 192 -2.20 0.56 3.25
C GLU A 192 -3.22 1.20 2.27
N PRO A 193 -4.43 0.63 2.04
CA PRO A 193 -5.37 1.09 1.00
C PRO A 193 -5.83 2.54 1.16
N LEU A 194 -5.78 3.08 2.36
CA LEU A 194 -6.14 4.47 2.61
C LEU A 194 -5.20 5.45 1.87
N SER A 195 -3.95 5.06 1.58
CA SER A 195 -3.05 5.87 0.73
C SER A 195 -3.61 6.05 -0.69
N MET A 196 -4.17 4.98 -1.27
CA MET A 196 -4.79 5.03 -2.59
C MET A 196 -6.13 5.74 -2.53
N GLN A 197 -6.93 5.50 -1.49
CA GLN A 197 -8.24 6.15 -1.34
C GLN A 197 -8.09 7.68 -1.22
N GLN A 198 -7.13 8.17 -0.44
CA GLN A 198 -6.82 9.59 -0.33
C GLN A 198 -6.33 10.15 -1.67
N MET A 199 -5.48 9.44 -2.42
CA MET A 199 -5.02 9.89 -3.72
C MET A 199 -6.19 10.01 -4.72
N ILE A 200 -7.08 9.03 -4.78
CA ILE A 200 -8.25 9.10 -5.67
C ILE A 200 -9.19 10.25 -5.26
N TYR A 201 -9.36 10.50 -3.95
CA TYR A 201 -10.07 11.68 -3.47
C TYR A 201 -9.40 12.97 -3.96
N GLN A 202 -8.08 13.09 -3.83
CA GLN A 202 -7.31 14.26 -4.28
C GLN A 202 -7.47 14.49 -5.78
N MET A 203 -7.41 13.43 -6.59
CA MET A 203 -7.58 13.53 -8.04
C MET A 203 -8.98 14.05 -8.40
N TRP A 204 -10.05 13.52 -7.78
CA TRP A 204 -11.39 14.08 -7.99
C TRP A 204 -11.50 15.54 -7.52
N TYR A 205 -10.91 15.87 -6.37
CA TYR A 205 -10.92 17.22 -5.84
C TYR A 205 -10.25 18.22 -6.80
N LEU A 206 -9.10 17.87 -7.37
CA LEU A 206 -8.42 18.69 -8.38
C LEU A 206 -9.30 18.91 -9.62
N LEU A 207 -9.93 17.84 -10.11
CA LEU A 207 -10.72 17.89 -11.35
C LEU A 207 -12.02 18.68 -11.20
N GLU A 208 -12.75 18.46 -10.10
CA GLU A 208 -14.05 19.07 -9.87
C GLU A 208 -13.97 20.53 -9.43
N ASN A 209 -12.81 20.97 -8.91
CA ASN A 209 -12.59 22.34 -8.46
C ASN A 209 -11.75 23.18 -9.45
N TYR A 210 -11.33 22.62 -10.58
CA TYR A 210 -10.66 23.38 -11.63
C TYR A 210 -11.63 24.40 -12.26
N GLY A 211 -11.21 25.67 -12.34
CA GLY A 211 -12.00 26.79 -12.85
C GLY A 211 -12.93 27.45 -11.82
N SER A 212 -13.15 26.83 -10.66
CA SER A 212 -13.95 27.40 -9.56
C SER A 212 -13.08 27.81 -8.36
N ASP A 213 -12.09 26.98 -7.99
CA ASP A 213 -11.11 27.27 -6.95
C ASP A 213 -9.83 27.89 -7.59
N PRO A 214 -9.45 29.13 -7.24
CA PRO A 214 -8.28 29.80 -7.82
C PRO A 214 -6.95 29.10 -7.55
N GLU A 215 -6.79 28.44 -6.39
CA GLU A 215 -5.56 27.73 -6.03
C GLU A 215 -5.45 26.44 -6.84
N ILE A 216 -6.53 25.67 -6.93
CA ILE A 216 -6.56 24.44 -7.75
C ILE A 216 -6.35 24.77 -9.23
N THR A 217 -6.99 25.83 -9.71
CA THR A 217 -6.80 26.32 -11.09
C THR A 217 -5.34 26.67 -11.35
N TYR A 218 -4.72 27.41 -10.42
CA TYR A 218 -3.31 27.76 -10.52
C TYR A 218 -2.40 26.52 -10.58
N LEU A 219 -2.65 25.51 -9.73
CA LEU A 219 -1.87 24.27 -9.76
C LEU A 219 -2.02 23.57 -11.13
N VAL A 220 -3.24 23.28 -11.58
CA VAL A 220 -3.45 22.57 -12.87
C VAL A 220 -2.89 23.35 -14.07
N ASP A 221 -2.91 24.68 -14.01
CA ASP A 221 -2.35 25.54 -15.06
C ASP A 221 -0.82 25.60 -15.05
N ASN A 222 -0.16 25.47 -13.90
CA ASN A 222 1.26 25.76 -13.74
C ASN A 222 2.13 24.54 -13.36
N MET A 223 1.56 23.37 -13.14
CA MET A 223 2.30 22.13 -12.93
C MET A 223 1.71 20.95 -13.69
N GLU A 224 2.50 19.88 -13.81
CA GLU A 224 2.01 18.57 -14.21
C GLU A 224 2.06 17.63 -13.01
N MET A 225 0.90 17.10 -12.62
CA MET A 225 0.76 16.19 -11.49
C MET A 225 0.59 14.76 -12.01
N TYR A 226 1.53 13.88 -11.68
CA TYR A 226 1.59 12.51 -12.13
C TYR A 226 1.21 11.57 -10.99
N PHE A 227 0.23 10.70 -11.22
CA PHE A 227 -0.33 9.83 -10.19
C PHE A 227 -0.09 8.37 -10.53
N ILE A 228 0.47 7.62 -9.58
CA ILE A 228 0.56 6.15 -9.58
C ILE A 228 -0.26 5.63 -8.39
N PRO A 229 -1.57 5.33 -8.58
CA PRO A 229 -2.44 4.97 -7.46
C PRO A 229 -2.13 3.62 -6.80
N CYS A 230 -1.43 2.72 -7.50
CA CYS A 230 -1.06 1.42 -6.97
C CYS A 230 0.28 0.94 -7.54
N VAL A 231 1.34 1.09 -6.74
CA VAL A 231 2.69 0.59 -7.08
C VAL A 231 2.78 -0.94 -6.93
N ASN A 232 2.06 -1.54 -5.98
CA ASN A 232 2.10 -2.98 -5.67
C ASN A 232 0.74 -3.67 -5.96
N PRO A 233 0.32 -3.80 -7.23
CA PRO A 233 -0.97 -4.41 -7.55
C PRO A 233 -1.05 -5.89 -7.17
N ASP A 234 0.07 -6.62 -7.22
CA ASP A 234 0.10 -8.04 -6.87
C ASP A 234 -0.22 -8.28 -5.39
N GLY A 235 0.49 -7.56 -4.51
CA GLY A 235 0.23 -7.64 -3.07
C GLY A 235 -1.17 -7.11 -2.72
N TYR A 236 -1.63 -6.05 -3.40
CA TYR A 236 -2.95 -5.49 -3.13
C TYR A 236 -4.09 -6.45 -3.47
N ILE A 237 -4.00 -7.08 -4.65
CA ILE A 237 -4.98 -8.10 -5.09
C ILE A 237 -4.91 -9.32 -4.18
N TYR A 238 -3.74 -9.70 -3.68
CA TYR A 238 -3.63 -10.77 -2.68
C TYR A 238 -4.47 -10.46 -1.44
N ASN A 239 -4.33 -9.27 -0.86
CA ASN A 239 -5.18 -8.84 0.27
C ASN A 239 -6.67 -8.84 -0.10
N GLN A 240 -7.04 -8.40 -1.31
CA GLN A 240 -8.43 -8.45 -1.77
C GLN A 240 -8.96 -9.88 -1.85
N GLN A 241 -8.15 -10.84 -2.27
CA GLN A 241 -8.54 -12.25 -2.40
C GLN A 241 -8.67 -12.95 -1.04
N THR A 242 -7.75 -12.67 -0.10
CA THR A 242 -7.75 -13.30 1.22
C THR A 242 -8.68 -12.61 2.21
N ASN A 243 -8.93 -11.31 2.02
CA ASN A 243 -9.70 -10.45 2.90
C ASN A 243 -10.63 -9.53 2.07
N PRO A 244 -11.63 -10.08 1.36
CA PRO A 244 -12.47 -9.31 0.44
C PRO A 244 -13.30 -8.20 1.11
N ASN A 245 -13.52 -8.29 2.43
CA ASN A 245 -14.19 -7.25 3.22
C ASN A 245 -13.19 -6.29 3.90
N GLY A 246 -11.93 -6.26 3.46
CA GLY A 246 -10.84 -5.46 4.05
C GLY A 246 -10.13 -6.13 5.23
N GLY A 247 -9.07 -5.48 5.72
CA GLY A 247 -8.26 -5.96 6.85
C GLY A 247 -7.14 -6.94 6.48
N GLY A 248 -6.77 -7.03 5.21
CA GLY A 248 -5.60 -7.82 4.77
C GLY A 248 -4.30 -7.21 5.30
N MET A 249 -3.44 -8.06 5.88
CA MET A 249 -2.21 -7.63 6.54
C MET A 249 -0.95 -7.80 5.69
N HIS A 250 -1.08 -8.30 4.45
CA HIS A 250 0.06 -8.48 3.55
C HIS A 250 0.62 -7.14 3.11
N ARG A 251 1.92 -6.93 3.29
CA ARG A 251 2.60 -5.66 3.05
C ARG A 251 3.44 -5.65 1.77
N LYS A 252 4.22 -6.72 1.57
CA LYS A 252 5.29 -6.83 0.56
C LYS A 252 4.73 -7.09 -0.85
N ASN A 253 5.58 -7.19 -1.86
CA ASN A 253 5.16 -7.76 -3.15
C ASN A 253 4.96 -9.30 -3.03
N MET A 254 4.80 -9.99 -4.16
CA MET A 254 4.48 -11.42 -4.20
C MET A 254 5.65 -12.33 -4.63
N ARG A 255 6.91 -11.88 -4.48
CA ARG A 255 8.08 -12.71 -4.78
C ARG A 255 8.10 -13.96 -3.91
N ILE A 256 8.42 -15.12 -4.49
CA ILE A 256 8.78 -16.30 -3.69
C ILE A 256 10.30 -16.31 -3.52
N ASN A 257 10.76 -16.16 -2.28
CA ASN A 257 12.18 -16.11 -1.95
C ASN A 257 12.79 -17.51 -1.86
N SER A 258 14.11 -17.59 -1.74
CA SER A 258 14.85 -18.85 -1.68
C SER A 258 14.51 -19.71 -0.45
N ASP A 259 14.05 -19.10 0.64
CA ASP A 259 13.57 -19.77 1.85
C ASP A 259 12.06 -20.06 1.82
N TYR A 260 11.41 -19.90 0.66
CA TYR A 260 9.97 -20.02 0.43
C TYR A 260 9.10 -18.98 1.15
N SER A 261 9.70 -17.98 1.81
CA SER A 261 8.96 -16.83 2.30
C SER A 261 8.44 -15.98 1.13
N THR A 262 7.33 -15.29 1.36
CA THR A 262 6.71 -14.42 0.36
C THR A 262 7.12 -12.97 0.55
N GLY A 263 7.59 -12.36 -0.51
CA GLY A 263 7.66 -10.93 -0.75
C GLY A 263 8.98 -10.27 -0.39
N VAL A 264 9.23 -9.16 -1.07
CA VAL A 264 10.24 -8.13 -0.78
C VAL A 264 9.51 -6.84 -0.39
N ASP A 265 10.01 -6.15 0.64
CA ASP A 265 9.53 -4.81 0.99
C ASP A 265 10.02 -3.83 -0.07
N LEU A 266 9.10 -3.40 -0.94
CA LEU A 266 9.40 -2.50 -2.06
C LEU A 266 9.97 -1.16 -1.57
N ASN A 267 9.57 -0.67 -0.40
CA ASN A 267 10.09 0.57 0.17
C ASN A 267 11.44 0.37 0.90
N ARG A 268 12.06 -0.81 0.77
CA ARG A 268 13.47 -1.09 1.13
C ARG A 268 14.30 -1.52 -0.07
N ASN A 269 13.71 -1.62 -1.25
CA ASN A 269 14.37 -2.14 -2.44
C ASN A 269 14.95 -1.03 -3.35
N PHE A 270 14.72 0.25 -3.08
CA PHE A 270 15.34 1.35 -3.83
C PHE A 270 16.86 1.43 -3.60
N GLY A 271 17.58 2.06 -4.55
CA GLY A 271 19.04 2.10 -4.56
C GLY A 271 19.72 3.02 -3.55
N TYR A 272 19.00 3.99 -2.97
CA TYR A 272 19.60 4.92 -2.02
C TYR A 272 19.93 4.21 -0.69
N MET A 273 21.22 4.18 -0.32
CA MET A 273 21.72 3.54 0.90
C MET A 273 21.22 2.10 1.10
N TRP A 274 20.98 1.38 0.01
CA TRP A 274 20.54 -0.01 0.08
C TRP A 274 21.58 -0.86 0.80
N GLY A 275 21.15 -1.61 1.82
CA GLY A 275 22.09 -2.49 2.52
C GLY A 275 22.90 -1.85 3.66
N PHE A 276 22.78 -0.54 3.92
CA PHE A 276 23.81 0.24 4.62
C PHE A 276 24.29 -0.33 5.98
N ASP A 277 23.38 -0.52 6.94
CA ASP A 277 23.75 -0.92 8.31
C ASP A 277 22.83 -2.00 8.93
N ASN A 278 21.91 -2.55 8.14
CA ASN A 278 20.85 -3.46 8.59
C ASN A 278 19.88 -2.89 9.65
N SER A 279 19.91 -1.57 9.87
CA SER A 279 18.90 -0.88 10.65
C SER A 279 17.74 -0.49 9.75
N GLY A 280 16.51 -0.76 10.20
CA GLY A 280 15.29 -0.39 9.47
C GLY A 280 15.03 -1.16 8.18
N SER A 281 15.91 -2.09 7.78
CA SER A 281 15.72 -3.04 6.68
C SER A 281 16.39 -4.37 7.04
N SER A 282 16.01 -5.49 6.41
CA SER A 282 16.56 -6.81 6.76
C SER A 282 17.14 -7.55 5.54
N PRO A 283 18.24 -8.32 5.69
CA PRO A 283 18.69 -9.26 4.65
C PRO A 283 17.97 -10.62 4.76
N THR A 284 17.17 -10.84 5.80
CA THR A 284 16.47 -12.10 6.05
C THR A 284 15.17 -12.15 5.23
N PRO A 285 14.98 -13.12 4.31
CA PRO A 285 13.84 -13.09 3.39
C PRO A 285 12.47 -13.15 4.07
N SER A 286 12.35 -13.88 5.17
CA SER A 286 11.14 -13.97 5.99
C SER A 286 10.78 -12.68 6.75
N SER A 287 11.67 -11.69 6.82
CA SER A 287 11.39 -10.41 7.48
C SER A 287 10.34 -9.58 6.73
N ASN A 288 9.55 -8.81 7.48
CA ASN A 288 8.64 -7.82 6.94
C ASN A 288 9.35 -6.64 6.26
N THR A 289 10.61 -6.39 6.61
CA THR A 289 11.45 -5.34 6.03
C THR A 289 12.54 -5.91 5.13
N TYR A 290 12.34 -7.14 4.60
CA TYR A 290 13.30 -7.77 3.70
C TYR A 290 13.52 -6.90 2.46
N ARG A 291 14.78 -6.51 2.24
CA ARG A 291 15.16 -5.51 1.22
C ARG A 291 15.40 -6.06 -0.18
N GLY A 292 15.27 -7.37 -0.39
CA GLY A 292 15.59 -8.04 -1.65
C GLY A 292 17.06 -8.47 -1.73
N THR A 293 17.45 -9.00 -2.89
CA THR A 293 18.81 -9.52 -3.13
C THR A 293 19.79 -8.48 -3.65
N ALA A 294 19.28 -7.37 -4.19
CA ALA A 294 20.03 -6.24 -4.71
C ALA A 294 19.12 -5.01 -4.71
N PRO A 295 19.66 -3.78 -4.79
CA PRO A 295 18.84 -2.61 -5.08
C PRO A 295 18.14 -2.79 -6.44
N PHE A 296 16.87 -2.41 -6.49
CA PHE A 296 15.99 -2.58 -7.64
C PHE A 296 15.90 -4.04 -8.13
N SER A 297 15.96 -5.03 -7.23
CA SER A 297 15.72 -6.43 -7.58
C SER A 297 14.27 -6.72 -7.98
N GLU A 298 13.34 -5.87 -7.57
CA GLU A 298 11.91 -6.06 -7.79
C GLU A 298 11.40 -5.31 -9.02
N PRO A 299 10.60 -5.95 -9.89
CA PRO A 299 10.10 -5.31 -11.10
C PRO A 299 9.27 -4.06 -10.78
N GLU A 300 8.50 -4.05 -9.68
CA GLU A 300 7.70 -2.89 -9.29
C GLU A 300 8.59 -1.65 -9.02
N THR A 301 9.74 -1.84 -8.36
CA THR A 301 10.67 -0.72 -8.11
C THR A 301 11.44 -0.32 -9.37
N GLN A 302 11.74 -1.27 -10.27
CA GLN A 302 12.33 -0.96 -11.58
C GLN A 302 11.39 -0.12 -12.44
N ILE A 303 10.09 -0.43 -12.40
CA ILE A 303 9.05 0.32 -13.09
C ILE A 303 9.00 1.77 -12.58
N VAL A 304 8.94 1.98 -11.26
CA VAL A 304 8.94 3.33 -10.66
C VAL A 304 10.24 4.09 -10.96
N LYS A 305 11.38 3.41 -10.92
CA LYS A 305 12.68 3.99 -11.30
C LYS A 305 12.66 4.50 -12.74
N ALA A 306 12.26 3.65 -13.68
CA ALA A 306 12.21 4.01 -15.10
C ALA A 306 11.28 5.22 -15.34
N PHE A 307 10.15 5.27 -14.64
CA PHE A 307 9.23 6.40 -14.68
C PHE A 307 9.86 7.71 -14.19
N ALA A 308 10.53 7.67 -13.04
CA ALA A 308 11.22 8.82 -12.46
C ALA A 308 12.34 9.34 -13.39
N GLU A 309 13.08 8.43 -14.00
CA GLU A 309 14.15 8.77 -14.97
C GLU A 309 13.60 9.31 -16.30
N THR A 310 12.31 9.11 -16.60
CA THR A 310 11.69 9.59 -17.85
C THR A 310 11.28 11.05 -17.75
N PHE A 311 10.72 11.47 -16.61
CA PHE A 311 10.02 12.76 -16.52
C PHE A 311 10.78 13.85 -15.74
N ASP A 312 11.85 13.51 -15.01
CA ASP A 312 12.63 14.45 -14.19
C ASP A 312 11.75 15.25 -13.21
N PHE A 313 11.21 14.56 -12.20
CA PHE A 313 10.30 15.15 -11.23
C PHE A 313 10.98 16.14 -10.28
N SER A 314 10.37 17.31 -10.09
CA SER A 314 10.83 18.31 -9.13
C SER A 314 10.49 17.96 -7.68
N LEU A 315 9.44 17.14 -7.48
CA LEU A 315 8.98 16.66 -6.19
C LEU A 315 8.36 15.28 -6.36
N ALA A 316 8.63 14.38 -5.41
CA ALA A 316 7.98 13.08 -5.31
C ALA A 316 7.39 12.89 -3.91
N LEU A 317 6.09 12.57 -3.85
CA LEU A 317 5.31 12.34 -2.65
C LEU A 317 4.84 10.90 -2.63
N ASN A 318 5.26 10.15 -1.62
CA ASN A 318 4.90 8.74 -1.45
C ASN A 318 3.96 8.58 -0.26
N ASN A 319 2.68 8.30 -0.56
CA ASN A 319 1.63 8.21 0.43
C ASN A 319 1.63 6.85 1.11
N HIS A 320 1.69 6.88 2.44
CA HIS A 320 1.70 5.72 3.32
C HIS A 320 0.64 5.87 4.42
N THR A 321 0.24 4.75 5.01
CA THR A 321 -0.58 4.78 6.24
C THR A 321 -0.12 3.70 7.23
N TYR A 322 -0.24 3.89 8.54
CA TYR A 322 -0.71 5.07 9.29
C TYR A 322 0.46 5.79 9.98
N SER A 323 0.18 6.81 10.80
CA SER A 323 1.03 7.48 11.82
C SER A 323 0.88 9.01 11.84
N ASP A 324 0.11 9.60 10.91
CA ASP A 324 -0.08 11.06 10.80
C ASP A 324 1.25 11.85 10.72
N LEU A 325 2.14 11.42 9.81
CA LEU A 325 3.47 12.01 9.60
C LEU A 325 3.61 12.63 8.19
N LEU A 326 4.41 13.70 8.11
CA LEU A 326 5.00 14.24 6.88
C LEU A 326 6.52 14.22 7.05
N ILE A 327 7.24 13.53 6.15
CA ILE A 327 8.69 13.24 6.25
C ILE A 327 9.43 13.80 5.05
#